data_AF-A0A3B0Y7T0-F1
#
_entry.id   AF-A0A3B0Y7T0-F1
#
_cell.length_a   1.000
_cell.length_b   1.000
_cell.length_c   1.000
_cell.angle_alpha   90.00
_cell.angle_beta   90.00
_cell.angle_gamma   90.00
#
_symmetry.space_group_name_H-M   'P 1'
#
loop_
_entity.id
_entity.type
_entity.pdbx_description
1 polymer ?
#
loop_
_entity_poly.entity_id
_entity_poly.type
_entity_poly.pdbx_seq_one_letter_code
_entity_poly.pdbx_strand_id
1 'polypeptide(L)' 'MHPFFGDGMTLNKARELITVQATMGGGYNRNSAKLILAEVHREHGQDAVDQLIREFDLEQLFGFKPGSVFH' A
#
# COMPACT_ATOMS: atom_id res chain seq x y z
N MET A 1 -17.14 11.45 -0.36
CA MET A 1 -16.04 10.49 -0.18
C MET A 1 -14.76 11.30 -0.24
N HIS A 2 -14.11 11.54 0.89
CA HIS A 2 -12.92 12.40 0.97
C HIS A 2 -11.68 11.52 0.75
N PRO A 3 -10.82 11.79 -0.23
CA PRO A 3 -9.56 11.05 -0.37
C PRO A 3 -8.71 11.33 0.87
N PHE A 4 -8.17 10.28 1.51
CA PHE A 4 -7.31 10.41 2.69
C PHE A 4 -5.98 11.14 2.36
N PHE A 5 -5.68 11.33 1.08
CA PHE A 5 -4.55 12.10 0.56
C PHE A 5 -5.10 13.22 -0.34
N GLY A 6 -4.74 14.48 -0.03
CA GLY A 6 -5.36 15.70 -0.59
C GLY A 6 -5.27 15.89 -2.12
N ASP A 7 -4.46 15.08 -2.79
CA ASP A 7 -4.39 14.89 -4.24
C ASP A 7 -4.31 13.37 -4.42
N GLY A 8 -5.16 12.75 -5.25
CA GLY A 8 -5.33 11.28 -5.33
C GLY A 8 -4.03 10.46 -5.24
N MET A 9 -4.11 9.27 -4.65
CA MET A 9 -2.95 8.43 -4.34
C MET A 9 -2.15 8.08 -5.60
N THR A 10 -1.03 8.74 -5.86
CA THR A 10 -0.13 8.39 -6.96
C THR A 10 0.77 7.21 -6.60
N LEU A 11 1.20 6.40 -7.58
CA LEU A 11 2.10 5.27 -7.31
C LEU A 11 3.42 5.70 -6.66
N ASN A 12 3.97 6.86 -7.07
CA ASN A 12 5.19 7.37 -6.45
C ASN A 12 4.97 7.69 -4.97
N LYS A 13 3.83 8.33 -4.65
CA LYS A 13 3.49 8.63 -3.25
C LYS A 13 3.25 7.34 -2.46
N ALA A 14 2.65 6.32 -3.07
CA ALA A 14 2.40 5.04 -2.41
C ALA A 14 3.71 4.36 -2.02
N ARG A 15 4.71 4.39 -2.91
CA ARG A 15 6.07 3.89 -2.64
C ARG A 15 6.71 4.61 -1.46
N GLU A 16 6.68 5.93 -1.43
CA GLU A 16 7.22 6.72 -0.31
C GLU A 16 6.58 6.29 1.02
N LEU A 17 5.26 6.20 1.05
CA LEU A 17 4.52 5.88 2.27
C LEU A 17 4.76 4.43 2.71
N ILE A 18 4.75 3.46 1.78
CA ILE A 18 5.05 2.05 2.08
C ILE A 18 6.47 1.92 2.61
N THR A 19 7.45 2.60 2.02
CA THR A 19 8.84 2.61 2.49
C THR A 19 8.93 3.10 3.94
N VAL A 20 8.21 4.17 4.28
CA VAL A 20 8.13 4.67 5.66
C VAL A 20 7.55 3.62 6.61
N GLN A 21 6.44 2.97 6.23
CA GLN A 21 5.80 1.94 7.06
C GLN A 21 6.65 0.67 7.19
N ALA A 22 7.52 0.39 6.22
CA ALA A 22 8.43 -0.75 6.22
C ALA A 22 9.76 -0.49 6.94
N THR A 23 10.22 0.77 7.01
CA THR A 23 11.59 1.10 7.47
C THR A 23 11.63 1.72 8.88
N MET A 24 10.58 2.40 9.34
CA MET A 24 10.62 3.01 10.68
C MET A 24 10.50 1.95 11.79
N GLY A 25 11.61 1.76 12.51
CA GLY A 25 11.84 0.68 13.47
C GLY A 25 10.78 0.55 14.56
N GLY A 26 10.39 -0.70 14.80
CA GLY A 26 9.68 -1.13 16.00
C GLY A 26 8.37 -1.89 15.79
N GLY A 27 7.77 -1.82 14.61
CA GLY A 27 6.53 -2.55 14.34
C GLY A 27 5.90 -2.09 13.05
N TYR A 28 6.13 -2.86 11.99
CA TYR A 28 5.51 -2.68 10.69
C TYR A 28 4.01 -2.36 10.83
N ASN A 29 3.56 -1.18 10.40
CA ASN A 29 2.15 -0.81 10.53
C ASN A 29 1.33 -1.41 9.40
N ARG A 30 0.89 -2.66 9.60
CA ARG A 30 0.06 -3.42 8.68
C ARG A 30 -1.22 -2.67 8.29
N ASN A 31 -1.83 -1.95 9.22
CA ASN A 31 -3.07 -1.22 8.96
C ASN A 31 -2.85 -0.01 8.06
N SER A 32 -1.77 0.77 8.28
CA SER A 32 -1.40 1.86 7.39
C SER A 32 -1.08 1.36 5.99
N ALA A 33 -0.30 0.27 5.88
CA ALA A 33 0.00 -0.34 4.59
C ALA A 33 -1.29 -0.81 3.86
N LYS A 34 -2.25 -1.39 4.60
CA LYS A 34 -3.56 -1.78 4.05
C LYS A 34 -4.32 -0.57 3.48
N LEU A 35 -4.37 0.55 4.21
CA LEU A 35 -5.07 1.76 3.77
C LEU A 35 -4.45 2.36 2.50
N ILE A 36 -3.12 2.36 2.41
CA ILE A 36 -2.41 2.80 1.21
C ILE A 36 -2.76 1.91 0.02
N LEU A 37 -2.74 0.59 0.19
CA LEU A 37 -3.09 -0.36 -0.87
C LEU A 37 -4.56 -0.26 -1.31
N ALA A 38 -5.50 0.01 -0.39
CA ALA A 38 -6.90 0.24 -0.73
C ALA A 38 -7.08 1.49 -1.61
N GLU A 39 -6.33 2.55 -1.33
CA GLU A 39 -6.40 3.77 -2.13
C GLU A 39 -5.71 3.60 -3.49
N VAL A 40 -4.59 2.86 -3.55
CA VAL A 40 -3.96 2.47 -4.82
C VAL A 40 -4.92 1.61 -5.65
N HIS A 41 -5.63 0.67 -5.03
CA HIS A 41 -6.63 -0.14 -5.71
C HIS A 41 -7.73 0.74 -6.33
N ARG A 42 -8.21 1.74 -5.58
CA ARG A 42 -9.27 2.66 -6.01
C ARG A 42 -8.85 3.53 -7.21
N GLU A 43 -7.60 4.00 -7.22
CA GLU A 43 -7.11 4.96 -8.23
C GLU A 43 -6.43 4.28 -9.44
N HIS A 44 -5.72 3.16 -9.23
CA HIS A 44 -4.87 2.51 -10.25
C HIS A 44 -5.23 1.05 -10.52
N GLY A 45 -6.17 0.47 -9.76
CA GLY A 45 -6.60 -0.92 -9.93
C GLY A 45 -5.69 -1.96 -9.27
N GLN A 46 -6.10 -3.22 -9.41
CA GLN A 46 -5.46 -4.36 -8.75
C GLN A 46 -4.01 -4.61 -9.23
N ASP A 47 -3.72 -4.36 -10.52
CA ASP A 47 -2.37 -4.59 -11.04
C ASP A 47 -1.31 -3.73 -10.34
N ALA A 48 -1.66 -2.48 -9.99
CA ALA A 48 -0.79 -1.58 -9.25
C ALA A 48 -0.58 -2.04 -7.79
N VAL A 49 -1.62 -2.55 -7.15
CA VAL A 49 -1.53 -3.15 -5.80
C VAL A 49 -0.59 -4.34 -5.82
N ASP A 50 -0.80 -5.24 -6.77
CA ASP A 50 -0.01 -6.46 -6.94
C ASP A 50 1.45 -6.15 -7.26
N GLN A 51 1.71 -5.10 -8.02
CA GLN A 51 3.07 -4.60 -8.26
C GLN A 51 3.72 -4.16 -6.94
N LEU A 52 3.04 -3.34 -6.13
CA LEU A 52 3.58 -2.85 -4.86
C LEU A 52 3.79 -3.97 -3.83
N ILE A 53 2.91 -4.97 -3.80
CA ILE A 53 3.08 -6.16 -2.95
C ILE A 53 4.40 -6.86 -3.26
N ARG A 54 4.70 -7.06 -4.55
CA ARG A 54 5.95 -7.72 -4.99
C ARG A 54 7.18 -6.82 -4.80
N GLU A 55 7.04 -5.53 -5.09
CA GLU A 55 8.13 -4.54 -5.03
C GLU A 55 8.70 -4.39 -3.61
N PHE A 56 7.84 -4.43 -2.58
CA PHE A 56 8.23 -4.24 -1.18
C PHE A 56 8.18 -5.52 -0.33
N ASP A 57 8.00 -6.68 -0.97
CA ASP A 57 7.86 -7.98 -0.30
C ASP A 57 6.82 -7.97 0.84
N LEU A 58 5.67 -7.33 0.57
CA LEU A 58 4.62 -7.13 1.58
C LEU A 58 3.94 -8.45 1.99
N GLU A 59 4.13 -9.52 1.21
CA GLU A 59 3.71 -10.86 1.60
C GLU A 59 4.52 -11.34 2.81
N GLN A 60 5.83 -11.20 2.81
CA GLN A 60 6.66 -11.60 3.96
C GLN A 60 6.54 -10.63 5.13
N LEU A 61 6.43 -9.32 4.86
CA LEU A 61 6.33 -8.31 5.92
C LEU A 61 4.96 -8.32 6.61
N PHE A 62 3.88 -8.54 5.87
CA PHE A 62 2.51 -8.30 6.34
C PHE A 62 1.50 -9.42 6.03
N GLY A 63 1.87 -10.41 5.22
CA GLY A 63 0.96 -11.44 4.72
C GLY A 63 0.01 -10.95 3.63
N PHE A 64 0.34 -9.87 2.93
CA PHE A 64 -0.45 -9.38 1.79
C PHE A 64 -0.05 -10.13 0.53
N LYS A 65 -0.96 -10.94 -0.01
CA LYS A 65 -0.71 -11.73 -1.23
C LYS A 65 -1.16 -10.97 -2.47
N PRO A 66 -0.47 -11.09 -3.62
CA PRO A 66 -1.00 -10.61 -4.89
C PRO A 66 -2.41 -11.17 -5.14
N GLY A 67 -3.31 -10.35 -5.67
CA GLY A 67 -4.75 -10.64 -5.81
C GLY A 67 -5.57 -10.40 -4.54
N SER A 68 -4.95 -9.97 -3.44
CA SER A 68 -5.70 -9.51 -2.26
C SER A 68 -6.42 -8.21 -2.58
N VAL A 69 -7.73 -8.19 -2.33
CA VAL A 69 -8.54 -6.98 -2.48
C VAL A 69 -8.59 -6.25 -1.13
N PHE A 70 -8.34 -4.95 -1.16
CA PHE A 70 -8.35 -4.11 0.04
C PHE A 70 -9.51 -3.11 -0.04
N HIS A 71 -10.29 -3.06 1.03
CA HIS A 71 -11.39 -2.12 1.27
C HIS A 71 -11.22 -1.49 2.67
#